data_AF-A0A923PW08-F1
#
_entry.id   AF-A0A923PW08-F1
#
_cell.length_a   1.000
_cell.length_b   1.000
_cell.length_c   1.000
_cell.angle_alpha   90.00
_cell.angle_beta   90.00
_cell.angle_gamma   90.00
#
_symmetry.space_group_name_H-M   'P 1'
#
loop_
_entity.id
_entity.type
_entity.pdbx_description
1 polymer ?
#
loop_
_entity_poly.entity_id
_entity_poly.type
_entity_poly.pdbx_seq_one_letter_code
_entity_poly.pdbx_strand_id
1 'polypeptide(L)'
;MKPAYILIPLLATTASVGYFFHWRSAQVTQHRASVLVVDEYAGRDGKKEAEADAAAGKLVILEYGLYLPWDAERREVALKKFGVEYRPLAGCMVTEPLTKYVAAYNGVMEPKIASRFGPDVFDTANREGLALLESRWSKREANSESSVSR
;
A
#
# COMPACT_ATOMS: atom_id res chain seq x y z
N MET A 1 -48.05 -44.94 38.24
CA MET A 1 -47.15 -43.77 38.07
C MET A 1 -48.02 -42.57 37.66
N LYS A 2 -47.89 -41.42 38.34
CA LYS A 2 -48.78 -40.27 38.11
C LYS A 2 -48.41 -39.60 36.77
N PRO A 3 -49.39 -39.31 35.87
CA PRO A 3 -49.13 -38.80 34.52
C PRO A 3 -48.46 -37.42 34.47
N ALA A 4 -48.43 -36.69 35.59
CA ALA A 4 -47.80 -35.38 35.72
C ALA A 4 -46.26 -35.39 35.55
N TYR A 5 -45.58 -36.52 35.74
CA TYR A 5 -44.11 -36.59 35.67
C TYR A 5 -43.54 -36.70 34.25
N ILE A 6 -44.38 -36.99 33.24
CA ILE A 6 -43.95 -37.09 31.83
C ILE A 6 -44.21 -35.77 31.08
N LEU A 7 -45.18 -34.98 31.52
CA LEU A 7 -45.57 -33.72 30.87
C LEU A 7 -44.55 -32.58 31.09
N ILE A 8 -43.90 -32.54 32.25
CA ILE A 8 -42.95 -31.48 32.63
C ILE A 8 -41.67 -31.49 31.76
N PRO A 9 -40.97 -32.62 31.52
CA PRO A 9 -39.79 -32.62 30.65
C PRO A 9 -40.15 -32.33 29.19
N LEU A 10 -41.35 -32.73 28.74
CA LEU A 10 -41.80 -32.54 27.36
C LEU A 10 -42.07 -31.06 27.04
N LEU A 11 -42.66 -30.31 27.97
CA LEU A 11 -42.85 -28.86 27.86
C LEU A 11 -41.52 -28.09 27.93
N ALA A 12 -40.57 -28.55 28.74
CA ALA A 12 -39.24 -27.95 28.79
C ALA A 12 -38.50 -28.11 27.44
N THR A 13 -38.59 -29.30 26.81
CA THR A 13 -37.95 -29.53 25.52
C THR A 13 -38.54 -28.70 24.38
N THR A 14 -39.87 -28.51 24.34
CA THR A 14 -40.49 -27.69 23.29
C THR A 14 -40.14 -26.20 23.43
N ALA A 15 -40.05 -25.70 24.66
CA ALA A 15 -39.58 -24.34 24.92
C ALA A 15 -38.10 -24.14 24.52
N SER A 16 -37.23 -25.11 24.81
CA SER A 16 -35.82 -25.06 24.41
C SER A 16 -35.63 -25.12 22.89
N VAL A 17 -36.40 -25.95 22.19
CA VAL A 17 -36.36 -26.04 20.72
C VAL A 17 -36.85 -24.74 20.09
N GLY A 18 -37.96 -24.18 20.58
CA GLY A 18 -38.46 -22.89 20.12
C GLY A 18 -37.45 -21.75 20.34
N TYR A 19 -36.82 -21.71 21.52
CA TYR A 19 -35.78 -20.74 21.83
C TYR A 19 -34.53 -20.91 20.95
N PHE A 20 -34.09 -22.15 20.71
CA PHE A 20 -32.95 -22.43 19.84
C PHE A 20 -33.22 -22.01 18.38
N PHE A 21 -34.41 -22.28 17.85
CA PHE A 21 -34.77 -21.84 16.50
C PHE A 21 -34.96 -20.33 16.41
N HIS A 22 -35.53 -19.68 17.43
CA HIS A 22 -35.63 -18.22 17.51
C HIS A 22 -34.24 -17.56 17.56
N TRP A 23 -33.35 -18.03 18.44
CA TRP A 23 -31.96 -17.58 18.52
C TRP A 23 -31.18 -17.84 17.23
N ARG A 24 -31.33 -19.03 16.62
CA ARG A 24 -30.72 -19.36 15.33
C ARG A 24 -31.23 -18.48 14.20
N SER A 25 -32.52 -18.15 14.20
CA SER A 25 -33.11 -17.22 13.21
C SER A 25 -32.61 -15.78 13.41
N ALA A 26 -32.36 -15.37 14.65
CA ALA A 26 -31.77 -14.07 14.96
C ALA A 26 -30.29 -13.95 14.55
N GLN A 27 -29.59 -15.07 14.32
CA GLN A 27 -28.19 -15.08 13.88
C GLN A 27 -28.00 -15.02 12.35
N VAL A 28 -29.07 -15.05 11.55
CA VAL A 28 -28.98 -15.09 10.07
C VAL A 28 -28.78 -13.70 9.45
N THR A 29 -28.94 -12.60 10.20
CA THR A 29 -28.84 -11.23 9.65
C THR A 29 -27.59 -10.47 10.10
N GLN A 30 -26.46 -11.16 10.17
CA GLN A 30 -25.16 -10.51 9.91
C GLN A 30 -24.73 -10.83 8.48
N HIS A 31 -25.51 -10.36 7.51
CA HIS A 31 -24.90 -9.98 6.24
C HIS A 31 -23.97 -8.82 6.56
N ARG A 32 -22.71 -9.19 6.82
CA ARG A 32 -21.56 -8.31 6.80
C ARG A 32 -21.73 -7.45 5.56
N ALA A 33 -22.08 -6.18 5.73
CA ALA A 33 -21.97 -5.22 4.65
C ALA A 33 -20.48 -5.18 4.34
N SER A 34 -20.03 -6.05 3.44
CA SER A 34 -18.80 -5.86 2.71
C SER A 34 -19.06 -4.57 1.94
N VAL A 35 -18.67 -3.45 2.52
CA VAL A 35 -18.30 -2.30 1.71
C VAL A 35 -17.37 -2.89 0.68
N LEU A 36 -17.83 -3.02 -0.56
CA LEU A 36 -16.96 -3.30 -1.67
C LEU A 36 -16.00 -2.12 -1.64
N VAL A 37 -14.83 -2.33 -1.03
CA VAL A 37 -13.70 -1.43 -1.24
C VAL A 37 -13.44 -1.60 -2.72
N VAL A 38 -14.01 -0.71 -3.52
CA VAL A 38 -13.74 -0.65 -4.95
C VAL A 38 -12.27 -0.34 -5.02
N ASP A 39 -11.49 -1.36 -5.35
CA ASP A 39 -10.07 -1.21 -5.57
C ASP A 39 -9.90 -0.32 -6.79
N GLU A 40 -9.33 0.87 -6.60
CA GLU A 40 -9.11 1.87 -7.65
C GLU A 40 -8.33 1.28 -8.84
N TYR A 41 -7.52 0.26 -8.60
CA TYR A 41 -6.66 -0.38 -9.60
C TYR A 41 -7.33 -1.57 -10.28
N ALA A 42 -8.52 -1.99 -9.84
CA ALA A 42 -9.28 -3.03 -10.50
C ALA A 42 -9.63 -2.62 -11.94
N GLY A 43 -9.12 -3.38 -12.92
CA GLY A 43 -9.38 -3.14 -14.34
C GLY A 43 -8.51 -2.05 -14.98
N ARG A 44 -7.57 -1.43 -14.24
CA ARG A 44 -6.59 -0.51 -14.83
C ARG A 44 -5.50 -1.29 -15.57
N ASP A 45 -5.00 -0.69 -16.64
CA ASP A 45 -3.93 -1.25 -17.46
C ASP A 45 -2.64 -0.45 -17.23
N GLY A 46 -1.82 -0.92 -16.28
CA GLY A 46 -0.56 -0.26 -15.93
C GLY A 46 0.41 -0.16 -17.10
N LYS A 47 0.40 -1.12 -18.03
CA LYS A 47 1.27 -1.08 -19.22
C LYS A 47 0.88 0.06 -20.14
N LYS A 48 -0.42 0.17 -20.47
CA LYS A 48 -0.95 1.24 -21.33
C LYS A 48 -0.71 2.63 -20.73
N GLU A 49 -0.91 2.77 -19.42
CA GLU A 49 -0.67 4.04 -18.73
C GLU A 49 0.82 4.41 -18.69
N ALA A 50 1.71 3.44 -18.48
CA ALA A 50 3.16 3.66 -18.55
C ALA A 50 3.61 4.08 -19.96
N GLU A 51 3.07 3.46 -21.01
CA GLU A 51 3.36 3.85 -22.39
C GLU A 51 2.90 5.28 -22.69
N ALA A 52 1.73 5.69 -22.17
CA ALA A 52 1.23 7.05 -22.31
C ALA A 52 2.13 8.08 -21.59
N ASP A 53 2.53 7.81 -20.35
CA ASP A 53 3.44 8.69 -19.60
C ASP A 53 4.82 8.76 -20.27
N ALA A 54 5.36 7.63 -20.75
CA ALA A 54 6.62 7.61 -21.49
C ALA A 54 6.53 8.42 -22.80
N ALA A 55 5.42 8.32 -23.54
CA ALA A 55 5.17 9.11 -24.74
C ALA A 55 5.06 10.62 -24.44
N ALA A 56 4.55 10.98 -23.25
CA ALA A 56 4.54 12.34 -22.75
C ALA A 56 5.90 12.80 -22.19
N GLY A 57 6.95 11.97 -22.27
CA GLY A 57 8.30 12.28 -21.79
C GLY A 57 8.46 12.22 -20.27
N LYS A 58 7.47 11.68 -19.54
CA LYS A 58 7.53 11.50 -18.09
C LYS A 58 8.24 10.20 -17.76
N LEU A 59 9.20 10.26 -16.84
CA LEU A 59 9.88 9.08 -16.33
C LEU A 59 9.46 8.88 -14.87
N VAL A 60 8.58 7.93 -14.63
CA VAL A 60 7.96 7.70 -13.33
C VAL A 60 8.21 6.25 -12.90
N ILE A 61 8.56 6.07 -11.64
CA ILE A 61 8.56 4.77 -10.95
C ILE A 61 7.49 4.82 -9.86
N LEU A 62 6.61 3.82 -9.85
CA LEU A 62 5.60 3.67 -8.82
C LEU A 62 6.18 2.90 -7.63
N GLU A 63 5.97 3.41 -6.43
CA GLU A 63 6.40 2.76 -5.18
C GLU A 63 5.23 2.61 -4.22
N TYR A 64 5.27 1.55 -3.41
CA TYR A 64 4.27 1.35 -2.36
C TYR A 64 4.62 2.16 -1.10
N GLY A 65 3.59 2.56 -0.38
CA GLY A 65 3.74 3.11 0.96
C GLY A 65 3.82 4.63 1.01
N LEU A 66 3.99 5.14 2.23
CA LEU A 66 4.08 6.57 2.49
C LEU A 66 5.47 7.09 2.08
N TYR A 67 5.54 8.39 1.77
CA TYR A 67 6.82 9.09 1.69
C TYR A 67 7.58 8.95 3.01
N LEU A 68 8.80 8.41 2.96
CA LEU A 68 9.66 8.22 4.12
C LEU A 68 10.80 9.25 4.09
N PRO A 69 11.04 10.01 5.18
CA PRO A 69 12.04 11.08 5.18
C PRO A 69 13.46 10.63 4.82
N TRP A 70 13.83 9.39 5.11
CA TRP A 70 15.15 8.83 4.77
C TRP A 70 15.36 8.58 3.28
N ASP A 71 14.29 8.65 2.49
CA ASP A 71 14.31 8.44 1.05
C ASP A 71 14.29 9.77 0.25
N ALA A 72 14.19 10.90 0.96
CA ALA A 72 14.07 12.22 0.36
C ALA A 72 15.23 12.53 -0.59
N GLU A 73 16.46 12.24 -0.17
CA GLU A 73 17.67 12.51 -0.94
C GLU A 73 17.79 11.64 -2.18
N ARG A 74 17.41 10.36 -2.13
CA ARG A 74 17.39 9.49 -3.33
C ARG A 74 16.41 10.04 -4.35
N ARG A 75 15.20 10.42 -3.93
CA ARG A 75 14.18 10.99 -4.83
C ARG A 75 14.61 12.33 -5.40
N GLU A 76 15.28 13.16 -4.59
CA GLU A 76 15.84 14.43 -5.04
C GLU A 76 16.90 14.22 -6.12
N VAL A 77 17.84 13.29 -5.90
CA VAL A 77 18.87 12.95 -6.89
C VAL A 77 18.23 12.40 -8.16
N ALA A 78 17.29 11.46 -8.03
CA ALA A 78 16.60 10.87 -9.17
C ALA A 78 15.88 11.90 -10.04
N LEU A 79 15.18 12.83 -9.39
CA LEU A 79 14.46 13.88 -10.09
C LEU A 79 15.41 14.89 -10.73
N LYS A 80 16.40 15.41 -9.97
CA LYS A 80 17.29 16.47 -10.46
C LYS A 80 18.27 16.00 -11.52
N LYS A 81 18.81 14.79 -11.37
CA LYS A 81 19.89 14.28 -12.22
C LYS A 81 19.37 13.47 -13.40
N PHE A 82 18.33 12.67 -13.16
CA PHE A 82 17.80 11.74 -14.17
C PHE A 82 16.39 12.12 -14.64
N GLY A 83 15.74 13.13 -14.06
CA GLY A 83 14.36 13.47 -14.39
C GLY A 83 13.36 12.35 -14.04
N VAL A 84 13.75 11.44 -13.13
CA VAL A 84 12.93 10.29 -12.72
C VAL A 84 12.16 10.64 -11.45
N GLU A 85 10.83 10.60 -11.54
CA GLU A 85 9.90 10.81 -10.43
C GLU A 85 9.59 9.48 -9.74
N TYR A 86 9.80 9.40 -8.43
CA TYR A 86 9.25 8.32 -7.61
C TYR A 86 7.88 8.74 -7.08
N ARG A 87 6.84 8.07 -7.57
CA ARG A 87 5.45 8.36 -7.20
C ARG A 87 4.98 7.34 -6.17
N PRO A 88 4.82 7.74 -4.90
CA PRO A 88 4.28 6.85 -3.88
C PRO A 88 2.79 6.65 -4.13
N LEU A 89 2.35 5.40 -4.12
CA LEU A 89 0.94 5.02 -4.08
C LEU A 89 0.57 4.80 -2.62
N ALA A 90 -0.02 5.85 -2.02
CA ALA A 90 -0.43 5.87 -0.63
C ALA A 90 -1.70 5.02 -0.46
N GLY A 91 -1.52 3.78 -0.03
CA GLY A 91 -2.60 2.90 0.42
C GLY A 91 -2.24 2.30 1.77
N CYS A 92 -3.19 2.30 2.73
CA CYS A 92 -3.03 1.55 3.97
C CYS A 92 -2.96 0.03 3.73
N MET A 93 -3.43 -0.42 2.56
CA MET A 93 -3.39 -1.81 2.13
C MET A 93 -2.87 -1.89 0.70
N VAL A 94 -1.91 -2.79 0.48
CA VAL A 94 -1.49 -3.21 -0.86
C VAL A 94 -2.39 -4.36 -1.28
N THR A 95 -3.22 -4.12 -2.29
CA THR A 95 -4.16 -5.09 -2.84
C THR A 95 -3.58 -5.76 -4.08
N GLU A 96 -4.13 -6.93 -4.46
CA GLU A 96 -3.66 -7.65 -5.64
C GLU A 96 -3.81 -6.85 -6.96
N PRO A 97 -4.94 -6.17 -7.24
CA PRO A 97 -5.04 -5.30 -8.41
C PRO A 97 -4.00 -4.18 -8.43
N LEU A 98 -3.73 -3.54 -7.28
CA LEU A 98 -2.66 -2.54 -7.15
C LEU A 98 -1.28 -3.14 -7.46
N THR A 99 -0.98 -4.32 -6.91
CA THR A 99 0.31 -4.99 -7.20
C THR A 99 0.47 -5.30 -8.68
N LYS A 100 -0.58 -5.83 -9.33
CA LYS A 100 -0.58 -6.11 -10.78
C LYS A 100 -0.40 -4.84 -11.60
N TYR A 101 -1.10 -3.77 -11.24
CA TYR A 101 -0.99 -2.47 -11.89
C TYR A 101 0.44 -1.91 -11.81
N VAL A 102 1.04 -1.87 -10.61
CA VAL A 102 2.41 -1.37 -10.41
C VAL A 102 3.43 -2.22 -11.14
N ALA A 103 3.32 -3.55 -11.09
CA ALA A 103 4.22 -4.45 -11.79
C ALA A 103 4.16 -4.24 -13.32
N ALA A 104 2.96 -4.10 -13.88
CA ALA A 104 2.77 -3.82 -15.31
C ALA A 104 3.32 -2.45 -15.71
N TYR A 105 3.13 -1.43 -14.87
CA TYR A 105 3.61 -0.07 -15.12
C TYR A 105 5.14 0.01 -15.04
N ASN A 106 5.74 -0.43 -13.93
CA ASN A 106 7.19 -0.39 -13.73
C ASN A 106 7.92 -1.32 -14.71
N GLY A 107 7.32 -2.45 -15.11
CA GLY A 107 7.88 -3.32 -16.14
C GLY A 107 8.07 -2.66 -17.52
N VAL A 108 7.35 -1.55 -17.80
CA VAL A 108 7.58 -0.72 -18.98
C VAL A 108 8.57 0.41 -18.69
N MET A 109 8.44 1.06 -17.54
CA MET A 109 9.21 2.26 -17.22
C MET A 109 10.66 1.95 -16.86
N GLU A 110 10.93 0.92 -16.08
CA GLU A 110 12.28 0.57 -15.64
C GLU A 110 13.22 0.30 -16.82
N PRO A 111 12.88 -0.55 -17.82
CA PRO A 111 13.75 -0.76 -18.98
C PRO A 111 13.95 0.52 -19.81
N LYS A 112 12.93 1.38 -19.93
CA LYS A 112 13.03 2.65 -20.65
C LYS A 112 14.01 3.59 -19.95
N ILE A 113 13.89 3.74 -18.63
CA ILE A 113 14.79 4.56 -17.81
C ILE A 113 16.22 4.00 -17.90
N ALA A 114 16.40 2.69 -17.73
CA ALA A 114 17.69 2.01 -17.85
C ALA A 114 18.31 2.17 -19.24
N SER A 115 17.50 2.10 -20.31
CA SER A 115 18.00 2.32 -21.68
C SER A 115 18.52 3.74 -21.91
N ARG A 116 17.99 4.73 -21.18
CA ARG A 116 18.35 6.14 -21.32
C ARG A 116 19.57 6.54 -20.49
N PHE A 117 19.71 5.98 -19.29
CA PHE A 117 20.72 6.41 -18.31
C PHE A 117 21.73 5.33 -17.92
N GLY A 118 21.55 4.10 -18.41
CA GLY A 118 22.34 2.93 -18.06
C GLY A 118 21.63 2.00 -17.06
N PRO A 119 22.03 0.72 -17.02
CA PRO A 119 21.39 -0.28 -16.16
C PRO A 119 21.50 0.04 -14.67
N ASP A 120 22.56 0.74 -14.25
CA ASP A 120 22.84 1.04 -12.84
C ASP A 120 22.23 2.38 -12.37
N VAL A 121 21.29 2.95 -13.13
CA VAL A 121 20.70 4.27 -12.83
C VAL A 121 20.04 4.32 -11.46
N PHE A 122 19.32 3.27 -11.08
CA PHE A 122 18.63 3.18 -9.79
C PHE A 122 19.62 3.07 -8.63
N ASP A 123 20.64 2.24 -8.77
CA ASP A 123 21.72 2.10 -7.78
C ASP A 123 22.54 3.38 -7.64
N THR A 124 22.78 4.06 -8.76
CA THR A 124 23.49 5.33 -8.78
C THR A 124 22.69 6.42 -8.06
N ALA A 125 21.38 6.51 -8.33
CA ALA A 125 20.50 7.43 -7.62
C ALA A 125 20.47 7.14 -6.10
N ASN A 126 20.44 5.86 -5.72
CA ASN A 126 20.46 5.46 -4.31
C ASN A 126 21.79 5.83 -3.62
N ARG A 127 22.93 5.46 -4.22
CA ARG A 127 24.27 5.75 -3.68
C ARG A 127 24.51 7.25 -3.54
N GLU A 128 24.13 8.04 -4.55
CA GLU A 128 24.26 9.50 -4.49
C GLU A 128 23.28 10.14 -3.51
N GLY A 129 22.08 9.57 -3.35
CA GLY A 129 21.14 9.98 -2.32
C GLY A 129 21.71 9.80 -0.91
N LEU A 130 22.35 8.65 -0.64
CA LEU A 130 23.02 8.39 0.64
C LEU A 130 24.19 9.36 0.89
N ALA A 131 25.03 9.60 -0.12
CA ALA A 131 26.11 10.58 -0.01
C ALA A 131 25.58 12.01 0.25
N LEU A 132 24.47 12.39 -0.39
CA LEU A 132 23.81 13.66 -0.14
C LEU A 132 23.29 13.76 1.28
N LEU A 133 22.67 12.68 1.79
CA LEU A 133 22.18 12.59 3.16
C LEU A 133 23.35 12.83 4.13
N GLU A 134 24.42 12.04 4.04
CA GLU A 134 25.62 12.18 4.88
C GLU A 134 26.18 13.61 4.88
N SER A 135 26.28 14.23 3.70
CA SER A 135 26.75 15.62 3.59
C SER A 135 25.86 16.63 4.33
N ARG A 136 24.54 16.39 4.37
CA ARG A 136 23.57 17.24 5.08
C ARG A 136 23.60 17.00 6.59
N TRP A 137 23.87 15.78 7.03
CA TRP A 137 24.04 15.47 8.46
C TRP A 137 25.29 16.17 9.01
N SER A 138 26.44 16.01 8.35
CA SER A 138 27.69 16.66 8.77
C SER A 138 27.56 18.19 8.85
N LYS A 139 26.91 18.83 7.87
CA LYS A 139 26.65 20.28 7.90
C LYS A 139 25.74 20.71 9.06
N ARG A 140 24.73 19.88 9.40
CA ARG A 140 23.82 20.18 10.52
C ARG A 140 24.53 20.09 11.86
N GLU A 141 25.39 19.09 12.05
CA GLU A 141 26.21 18.94 13.25
C GLU A 141 27.16 20.12 13.43
N ALA A 142 27.92 20.49 12.40
CA ALA A 142 28.84 21.63 12.45
C ALA A 142 28.12 22.96 12.78
N ASN A 143 26.93 23.17 12.20
CA ASN A 143 26.12 24.35 12.54
C ASN A 143 25.61 24.31 13.99
N SER A 144 25.24 23.14 14.50
CA SER A 144 24.76 23.01 15.88
C SER A 144 25.86 23.31 16.91
N GLU A 145 27.09 22.87 16.69
CA GLU A 145 28.23 23.16 17.57
C GLU A 145 28.60 24.65 17.55
N SER A 146 28.49 25.30 16.39
CA SER A 146 28.73 26.74 16.24
C SER A 146 27.68 27.61 16.95
N SER A 147 26.44 27.11 17.10
CA SER A 147 25.35 27.83 17.77
C SER A 147 25.36 27.72 19.30
N VAL A 148 26.01 26.69 19.85
CA VAL A 148 26.12 26.46 21.30
C VAL A 148 27.31 27.22 21.91
N SER A 149 28.28 27.60 21.09
CA SER A 149 29.50 28.32 21.52
C SER A 149 29.40 29.86 21.43
N ARG A 150 28.20 30.40 21.22
CA ARG A 150 27.90 31.86 21.25
C ARG A 150 26.98 32.18 22.43
#